data_AF-A0A085JJ14-F1
#
_entry.id   AF-A0A085JJ14-F1
#
_cell.length_a   1.000
_cell.length_b   1.000
_cell.length_c   1.000
_cell.angle_alpha   90.00
_cell.angle_beta   90.00
_cell.angle_gamma   90.00
#
_symmetry.space_group_name_H-M   'P 1'
#
loop_
_entity.id
_entity.type
_entity.pdbx_description
1 polymer ?
#
loop_
_entity_poly.entity_id
_entity_poly.type
_entity_poly.pdbx_seq_one_letter_code
_entity_poly.pdbx_strand_id
1 'polypeptide(L)'
;MKRTFSVHCRPSGTAVSALAGMLLTLSLPVLAATPSEVSGQDTVALDAREQLRQQERERVLHEQNAPQADSRFVRPGKALPDYPAHETPCFTINQIALVGESAESFQWALSAATDAKGHCLGGRGIVLVINKVQNAILAKGYVSTRVMAQEQDLTKGILTLTLQPGRVGDVRFEKPVSWRGRLWNAIPVLSGDILNLRDVEQGLENFRRVPNATADIKIVPGRHDGTSDLLVNWEEVRPVRLSLGLDDSGSESTGRYPGSVTLALDAPFAQNDLFYANVSKEVFRQGPFGNRSHTLNYFFPVGYWGFAANYNDYTYHQNIPNASEVLRYSGKSDNIQLKVSRLLYRDQSHKITLNLRGYRKHSTNAVNDIDIDQQY
;
A
#
# COMPACT_ATOMS: atom_id res chain seq x y z
N MET A 1 4.34 10.26 -30.96
CA MET A 1 4.63 9.70 -32.30
C MET A 1 3.31 9.60 -33.08
N LYS A 2 3.15 10.44 -34.11
CA LYS A 2 2.01 10.41 -35.03
C LYS A 2 2.15 9.19 -35.96
N ARG A 3 1.10 8.40 -36.18
CA ARG A 3 1.02 7.45 -37.28
C ARG A 3 -0.21 7.72 -38.12
N THR A 4 0.06 8.16 -39.35
CA THR A 4 -0.87 8.45 -40.43
C THR A 4 -1.10 7.15 -41.22
N PHE A 5 -2.35 6.80 -41.52
CA PHE A 5 -2.67 5.71 -42.45
C PHE A 5 -2.74 6.27 -43.87
N SER A 6 -1.99 5.67 -44.79
CA SER A 6 -2.13 5.89 -46.24
C SER A 6 -2.79 4.67 -46.87
N VAL A 7 -3.95 4.89 -47.48
CA VAL A 7 -4.66 3.96 -48.35
C VAL A 7 -3.92 3.89 -49.69
N HIS A 8 -3.76 2.68 -50.25
CA HIS A 8 -3.41 2.48 -51.65
C HIS A 8 -4.45 1.57 -52.29
N CYS A 9 -5.24 2.15 -53.19
CA CYS A 9 -6.13 1.47 -54.10
C CYS A 9 -5.37 1.28 -55.42
N ARG A 10 -5.41 0.09 -56.02
CA ARG A 10 -5.19 -0.06 -57.47
C ARG A 10 -6.03 -1.22 -58.04
N PRO A 11 -6.43 -1.14 -59.33
CA PRO A 11 -7.56 -1.87 -59.85
C PRO A 11 -7.20 -2.97 -60.86
N SER A 12 -8.22 -3.79 -61.13
CA SER A 12 -8.61 -4.40 -62.42
C SER A 12 -7.65 -5.36 -63.14
N GLY A 13 -8.19 -6.55 -63.44
CA GLY A 13 -7.70 -7.46 -64.47
C GLY A 13 -8.79 -8.47 -64.81
N THR A 14 -9.64 -8.13 -65.77
CA THR A 14 -10.68 -8.97 -66.35
C THR A 14 -10.09 -10.03 -67.29
N ALA A 15 -10.57 -11.26 -67.21
CA ALA A 15 -10.49 -12.23 -68.31
C ALA A 15 -11.85 -12.93 -68.46
N VAL A 16 -12.48 -12.67 -69.59
CA VAL A 16 -13.72 -13.29 -70.07
C VAL A 16 -13.38 -14.61 -70.74
N SER A 17 -14.10 -15.68 -70.42
CA SER A 17 -14.22 -16.85 -71.29
C SER A 17 -15.60 -17.46 -71.08
N ALA A 18 -16.41 -17.37 -72.13
CA ALA A 18 -17.73 -17.96 -72.24
C ALA A 18 -17.57 -19.43 -72.62
N LEU A 19 -18.22 -20.32 -71.85
CA LEU A 19 -18.58 -21.66 -72.31
C LEU A 19 -19.97 -21.98 -71.75
N ALA A 20 -20.88 -22.24 -72.68
CA ALA A 20 -22.28 -22.50 -72.47
C ALA A 20 -22.53 -23.94 -72.04
N GLY A 21 -23.55 -24.13 -71.19
CA GLY A 21 -24.38 -25.33 -71.14
C GLY A 21 -24.00 -26.37 -70.10
N MET A 22 -24.75 -26.44 -69.00
CA MET A 22 -25.75 -27.50 -68.76
C MET A 22 -26.41 -27.23 -67.39
N LEU A 23 -27.72 -27.01 -67.38
CA LEU A 23 -28.49 -26.86 -66.15
C LEU A 23 -28.53 -28.19 -65.39
N LEU A 24 -27.91 -28.22 -64.21
CA LEU A 24 -28.20 -29.19 -63.15
C LEU A 24 -28.53 -28.38 -61.89
N THR A 25 -29.82 -28.30 -61.59
CA THR A 25 -30.36 -27.70 -60.37
C THR A 25 -30.02 -28.59 -59.18
N LEU A 26 -28.83 -28.41 -58.60
CA LEU A 26 -28.53 -28.85 -57.25
C LEU A 26 -29.16 -27.84 -56.28
N SER A 27 -30.31 -28.22 -55.73
CA SER A 27 -30.92 -27.56 -54.58
C SER A 27 -29.97 -27.64 -53.38
N LEU A 28 -29.13 -26.61 -53.20
CA LEU A 28 -28.48 -26.35 -51.93
C LEU A 28 -29.60 -26.00 -50.92
N PRO A 29 -29.72 -26.72 -49.79
CA PRO A 29 -30.58 -26.24 -48.73
C PRO A 29 -29.99 -24.91 -48.26
N VAL A 30 -30.78 -23.85 -48.40
CA VAL A 30 -30.54 -22.62 -47.65
C VAL A 30 -30.68 -23.02 -46.19
N LEU A 31 -29.55 -23.23 -45.50
CA LEU A 31 -29.53 -23.25 -44.04
C LEU A 31 -29.99 -21.85 -43.61
N ALA A 32 -31.28 -21.73 -43.31
CA ALA A 32 -31.79 -20.62 -42.53
C ALA A 32 -30.99 -20.62 -41.23
N ALA A 33 -30.22 -19.56 -40.99
CA ALA A 33 -29.64 -19.31 -39.69
C ALA A 33 -30.80 -19.24 -38.69
N THR A 34 -30.86 -20.21 -37.78
CA THR A 34 -31.82 -20.19 -36.68
C THR A 34 -31.62 -18.89 -35.90
N PRO A 35 -32.69 -18.15 -35.53
CA PRO A 35 -32.56 -17.03 -34.63
C PRO A 35 -31.85 -17.51 -33.37
N SER A 36 -30.76 -16.84 -33.00
CA SER A 36 -29.99 -17.19 -31.81
C SER A 36 -30.89 -16.98 -30.59
N GLU A 37 -31.44 -18.06 -30.04
CA GLU A 37 -31.97 -18.04 -28.67
C GLU A 37 -30.82 -17.55 -27.77
N VAL A 38 -31.06 -16.45 -27.06
CA VAL A 38 -30.13 -15.95 -26.05
C VAL A 38 -30.08 -17.03 -24.96
N SER A 39 -29.09 -17.92 -25.07
CA SER A 39 -28.89 -18.97 -24.09
C SER A 39 -28.57 -18.32 -22.75
N GLY A 40 -29.15 -18.82 -21.65
CA GLY A 40 -28.83 -18.35 -20.29
C GLY A 40 -27.31 -18.36 -20.01
N GLN A 41 -26.55 -19.21 -20.71
CA GLN A 41 -25.08 -19.26 -20.66
C GLN A 41 -24.39 -17.97 -21.14
N ASP A 42 -24.94 -17.28 -22.16
CA ASP A 42 -24.36 -16.03 -22.66
C ASP A 42 -24.59 -14.88 -21.67
N THR A 43 -25.73 -14.85 -20.97
CA THR A 43 -26.02 -13.83 -19.95
C THR A 43 -25.17 -13.97 -18.70
N VAL A 44 -24.96 -15.21 -18.21
CA VAL A 44 -24.07 -15.48 -17.06
C VAL A 44 -22.62 -15.13 -17.41
N ALA A 45 -22.17 -15.40 -18.63
CA ALA A 45 -20.83 -15.01 -19.09
C ALA A 45 -20.66 -13.47 -19.18
N LEU A 46 -21.73 -12.74 -19.49
CA LEU A 46 -21.71 -11.26 -19.52
C LEU A 46 -21.60 -10.67 -18.12
N ASP A 47 -22.40 -11.13 -17.15
CA ASP A 47 -22.32 -10.70 -15.75
C ASP A 47 -20.91 -10.96 -15.17
N ALA A 48 -20.37 -12.17 -15.34
CA ALA A 48 -19.04 -12.51 -14.87
C ALA A 48 -17.95 -11.57 -15.43
N ARG A 49 -18.01 -11.24 -16.73
CA ARG A 49 -17.07 -10.29 -17.36
C ARG A 49 -17.23 -8.88 -16.82
N GLU A 50 -18.47 -8.45 -16.58
CA GLU A 50 -18.76 -7.12 -16.06
C GLU A 50 -18.27 -6.96 -14.61
N GLN A 51 -18.49 -7.98 -13.78
CA GLN A 51 -17.99 -8.00 -12.41
C GLN A 51 -16.45 -7.94 -12.34
N LEU A 52 -15.76 -8.66 -13.24
CA LEU A 52 -14.29 -8.59 -13.32
C LEU A 52 -13.80 -7.20 -13.71
N ARG A 53 -14.42 -6.55 -14.71
CA ARG A 53 -14.08 -5.17 -15.08
C ARG A 53 -14.31 -4.20 -13.93
N GLN A 54 -15.41 -4.38 -13.19
CA GLN A 54 -15.71 -3.54 -12.03
C GLN A 54 -14.66 -3.71 -10.91
N GLN A 55 -14.23 -4.94 -10.62
CA GLN A 55 -13.17 -5.19 -9.63
C GLN A 55 -11.84 -4.53 -10.02
N GLU A 56 -11.49 -4.56 -11.31
CA GLU A 56 -10.26 -3.90 -11.78
C GLU A 56 -10.35 -2.38 -11.66
N ARG A 57 -11.50 -1.77 -12.01
CA ARG A 57 -11.74 -0.32 -11.81
C ARG A 57 -11.63 0.08 -10.34
N GLU A 58 -12.21 -0.71 -9.44
CA GLU A 58 -12.10 -0.48 -8.00
C GLU A 58 -10.66 -0.56 -7.52
N ARG A 59 -9.90 -1.53 -8.01
CA ARG A 59 -8.48 -1.67 -7.69
C ARG A 59 -7.68 -0.45 -8.14
N VAL A 60 -7.85 -0.01 -9.39
CA VAL A 60 -7.15 1.16 -9.94
C VAL A 60 -7.54 2.43 -9.17
N LEU A 61 -8.83 2.64 -8.91
CA LEU A 61 -9.30 3.78 -8.11
C LEU A 61 -8.68 3.78 -6.71
N HIS A 62 -8.61 2.60 -6.07
CA HIS A 62 -7.98 2.45 -4.77
C HIS A 62 -6.48 2.72 -4.86
N GLU A 63 -5.77 2.26 -5.89
CA GLU A 63 -4.33 2.50 -6.06
C GLU A 63 -4.02 3.98 -6.31
N GLN A 64 -4.85 4.69 -7.10
CA GLN A 64 -4.70 6.13 -7.34
C GLN A 64 -4.93 6.97 -6.10
N ASN A 65 -5.87 6.57 -5.25
CA ASN A 65 -6.18 7.25 -3.99
C ASN A 65 -5.41 6.64 -2.80
N ALA A 66 -4.60 5.61 -3.04
CA ALA A 66 -3.79 5.00 -2.01
C ALA A 66 -2.63 5.96 -1.68
N PRO A 67 -2.40 6.22 -0.39
CA PRO A 67 -1.26 7.02 0.01
C PRO A 67 0.06 6.34 -0.37
N GLN A 68 0.88 7.04 -1.15
CA GLN A 68 2.27 6.66 -1.39
C GLN A 68 3.14 7.20 -0.26
N ALA A 69 3.13 6.54 0.89
CA ALA A 69 3.98 6.91 2.01
C ALA A 69 4.85 5.71 2.39
N ASP A 70 6.06 5.66 1.85
CA ASP A 70 7.12 4.83 2.40
C ASP A 70 8.20 5.78 2.93
N SER A 71 8.16 6.01 4.23
CA SER A 71 9.11 6.88 4.91
C SER A 71 10.20 6.03 5.53
N ARG A 72 11.43 6.20 5.04
CA ARG A 72 12.60 5.46 5.51
C ARG A 72 13.76 6.41 5.69
N PHE A 73 14.47 6.25 6.80
CA PHE A 73 15.77 6.84 6.98
C PHE A 73 16.82 5.84 6.51
N VAL A 74 17.40 6.10 5.34
CA VAL A 74 18.51 5.30 4.80
C VAL A 74 19.77 5.61 5.60
N ARG A 75 20.43 4.57 6.11
CA ARG A 75 21.73 4.71 6.76
C ARG A 75 22.75 3.83 6.05
N PRO A 76 23.92 4.36 5.66
CA PRO A 76 24.99 3.54 5.11
C PRO A 76 25.45 2.53 6.17
N GLY A 77 25.52 1.26 5.79
CA GLY A 77 26.12 0.22 6.60
C GLY A 77 27.60 0.52 6.82
N LYS A 78 28.06 0.48 8.08
CA LYS A 78 29.47 0.65 8.41
C LYS A 78 30.11 -0.72 8.58
N ALA A 79 30.95 -1.12 7.62
CA ALA A 79 31.86 -2.24 7.81
C ALA A 79 32.90 -1.82 8.86
N LEU A 80 33.02 -2.60 9.95
CA LEU A 80 34.01 -2.38 10.98
C LEU A 80 35.19 -3.32 10.74
N PRO A 81 36.44 -2.87 11.02
CA PRO A 81 37.63 -3.70 10.83
C PRO A 81 37.69 -4.86 11.82
N ASP A 82 38.63 -5.77 11.59
CA ASP A 82 39.01 -6.82 12.55
C ASP A 82 39.78 -6.26 13.75
N TYR A 83 39.86 -7.05 14.82
CA TYR A 83 40.60 -6.63 16.01
C TYR A 83 42.11 -6.52 15.73
N PRO A 84 42.80 -5.55 16.35
CA PRO A 84 44.24 -5.44 16.21
C PRO A 84 44.96 -6.70 16.69
N ALA A 85 45.90 -7.20 15.89
CA ALA A 85 46.67 -8.42 16.22
C ALA A 85 47.67 -8.19 17.37
N HIS A 86 48.16 -6.96 17.54
CA HIS A 86 49.17 -6.60 18.52
C HIS A 86 48.83 -5.28 19.23
N GLU A 87 48.66 -5.35 20.54
CA GLU A 87 48.51 -4.21 21.45
C GLU A 87 49.31 -4.44 22.72
N THR A 88 49.89 -3.37 23.28
CA THR A 88 50.62 -3.41 24.54
C THR A 88 50.37 -2.11 25.30
N PRO A 89 49.86 -2.14 26.54
CA PRO A 89 49.37 -3.32 27.27
C PRO A 89 48.07 -3.89 26.67
N CYS A 90 47.84 -5.19 26.83
CA CYS A 90 46.60 -5.87 26.44
C CYS A 90 46.17 -6.92 27.47
N PHE A 91 44.87 -7.23 27.48
CA PHE A 91 44.27 -8.23 28.36
C PHE A 91 43.45 -9.23 27.54
N THR A 92 43.57 -10.52 27.86
CA THR A 92 42.78 -11.56 27.21
C THR A 92 41.32 -11.48 27.67
N ILE A 93 40.41 -11.21 26.76
CA ILE A 93 38.98 -11.11 27.07
C ILE A 93 38.31 -12.47 26.87
N ASN A 94 37.79 -13.06 27.95
CA ASN A 94 37.09 -14.35 27.93
C ASN A 94 35.57 -14.17 27.89
N GLN A 95 35.08 -13.12 28.54
CA GLN A 95 33.65 -12.84 28.66
C GLN A 95 33.37 -11.36 28.42
N ILE A 96 32.26 -11.08 27.75
CA ILE A 96 31.73 -9.73 27.59
C ILE A 96 30.34 -9.73 28.25
N ALA A 97 30.11 -8.80 29.15
CA ALA A 97 28.84 -8.61 29.83
C ALA A 97 28.25 -7.25 29.48
N LEU A 98 26.92 -7.18 29.33
CA LEU A 98 26.19 -5.92 29.15
C LEU A 98 25.32 -5.68 30.40
N VAL A 99 25.57 -4.58 31.09
CA VAL A 99 24.84 -4.14 32.29
C VAL A 99 24.23 -2.76 32.07
N GLY A 100 23.46 -2.26 33.04
CA GLY A 100 22.83 -0.95 32.97
C GLY A 100 21.32 -1.04 32.72
N GLU A 101 20.70 0.11 32.53
CA GLU A 101 19.25 0.23 32.37
C GLU A 101 18.79 -0.48 31.08
N SER A 102 17.77 -1.34 31.20
CA SER A 102 17.20 -2.12 30.09
C SER A 102 18.19 -3.05 29.37
N ALA A 103 19.39 -3.30 29.91
CA ALA A 103 20.42 -4.12 29.27
C ALA A 103 19.95 -5.54 28.91
N GLU A 104 19.03 -6.11 29.67
CA GLU A 104 18.41 -7.42 29.38
C GLU A 104 17.78 -7.48 27.99
N SER A 105 17.12 -6.40 27.54
CA SER A 105 16.51 -6.32 26.21
C SER A 105 17.52 -6.14 25.06
N PHE A 106 18.80 -5.92 25.39
CA PHE A 106 19.88 -5.64 24.44
C PHE A 106 20.99 -6.69 24.45
N GLN A 107 20.86 -7.79 25.19
CA GLN A 107 21.86 -8.86 25.23
C GLN A 107 22.19 -9.44 23.85
N TRP A 108 21.23 -9.43 22.92
CA TRP A 108 21.42 -9.84 21.53
C TRP A 108 22.54 -9.05 20.82
N ALA A 109 22.83 -7.81 21.23
CA ALA A 109 23.85 -6.96 20.63
C ALA A 109 25.28 -7.44 20.91
N LEU A 110 25.49 -8.21 21.99
CA LEU A 110 26.79 -8.79 22.30
C LEU A 110 27.24 -9.82 21.25
N SER A 111 26.30 -10.39 20.50
CA SER A 111 26.63 -11.34 19.43
C SER A 111 27.55 -10.72 18.36
N ALA A 112 27.47 -9.41 18.15
CA ALA A 112 28.30 -8.66 17.21
C ALA A 112 29.77 -8.55 17.60
N ALA A 113 30.12 -8.86 18.85
CA ALA A 113 31.50 -8.85 19.37
C ALA A 113 31.92 -10.21 19.93
N THR A 114 31.25 -11.30 19.54
CA THR A 114 31.60 -12.66 20.01
C THR A 114 33.02 -13.05 19.61
N ASP A 115 33.46 -12.54 18.47
CA ASP A 115 34.79 -12.70 17.90
C ASP A 115 35.90 -12.02 18.72
N ALA A 116 35.59 -11.17 19.71
CA ALA A 116 36.60 -10.62 20.62
C ALA A 116 37.05 -11.62 21.69
N LYS A 117 36.28 -12.70 21.93
CA LYS A 117 36.61 -13.68 22.95
C LYS A 117 37.90 -14.42 22.59
N GLY A 118 38.82 -14.51 23.54
CA GLY A 118 40.14 -15.11 23.38
C GLY A 118 41.21 -14.19 22.77
N HIS A 119 40.85 -12.98 22.31
CA HIS A 119 41.82 -12.00 21.83
C HIS A 119 42.44 -11.22 23.01
N CYS A 120 43.74 -10.89 22.88
CA CYS A 120 44.40 -9.93 23.75
C CYS A 120 44.09 -8.52 23.26
N LEU A 121 43.18 -7.82 23.95
CA LEU A 121 42.72 -6.49 23.55
C LEU A 121 43.28 -5.43 24.50
N GLY A 122 43.85 -4.37 23.93
CA GLY A 122 44.14 -3.13 24.64
C GLY A 122 43.05 -2.10 24.37
N GLY A 123 43.38 -0.82 24.57
CA GLY A 123 42.40 0.27 24.42
C GLY A 123 41.75 0.35 23.04
N ARG A 124 42.49 0.06 21.95
CA ARG A 124 41.92 0.14 20.59
C ARG A 124 40.96 -1.02 20.34
N GLY A 125 41.34 -2.23 20.75
CA GLY A 125 40.49 -3.42 20.70
C GLY A 125 39.19 -3.26 21.48
N ILE A 126 39.25 -2.72 22.70
CA ILE A 126 38.05 -2.46 23.53
C ILE A 126 37.12 -1.44 22.87
N VAL A 127 37.67 -0.35 22.33
CA VAL A 127 36.86 0.63 21.56
C VAL A 127 36.20 -0.03 20.35
N LEU A 128 36.87 -0.99 19.70
CA LEU A 128 36.28 -1.72 18.58
C LEU A 128 35.14 -2.66 19.04
N VAL A 129 35.26 -3.32 20.20
CA VAL A 129 34.17 -4.09 20.81
C VAL A 129 32.96 -3.19 21.06
N ILE A 130 33.17 -2.05 21.72
CA ILE A 130 32.10 -1.06 21.97
C ILE A 130 31.44 -0.65 20.65
N ASN A 131 32.23 -0.33 19.62
CA ASN A 131 31.72 0.07 18.32
C ASN A 131 30.92 -1.03 17.63
N LYS A 132 31.36 -2.30 17.71
CA LYS A 132 30.64 -3.45 17.13
C LYS A 132 29.28 -3.64 17.81
N VAL A 133 29.23 -3.63 19.15
CA VAL A 133 27.98 -3.74 19.92
C VAL A 133 27.07 -2.53 19.65
N GLN A 134 27.61 -1.31 19.70
CA GLN A 134 26.89 -0.07 19.39
C GLN A 134 26.31 -0.11 17.97
N ASN A 135 27.07 -0.55 16.98
CA ASN A 135 26.61 -0.63 15.59
C ASN A 135 25.45 -1.64 15.43
N ALA A 136 25.47 -2.74 16.16
CA ALA A 136 24.36 -3.70 16.18
C ALA A 136 23.06 -3.06 16.74
N ILE A 137 23.17 -2.33 17.85
CA ILE A 137 22.07 -1.55 18.45
C ILE A 137 21.51 -0.51 17.47
N LEU A 138 22.41 0.25 16.83
CA LEU A 138 22.06 1.24 15.83
C LEU A 138 21.36 0.63 14.59
N ALA A 139 21.77 -0.55 14.15
CA ALA A 139 21.16 -1.24 13.01
C ALA A 139 19.69 -1.60 13.26
N LYS A 140 19.33 -1.90 14.51
CA LYS A 140 17.93 -2.13 14.94
C LYS A 140 17.13 -0.85 15.19
N GLY A 141 17.71 0.33 14.96
CA GLY A 141 17.00 1.63 15.00
C GLY A 141 17.13 2.41 16.30
N TYR A 142 17.86 1.91 17.30
CA TYR A 142 18.04 2.61 18.59
C TYR A 142 19.13 3.67 18.50
N VAL A 143 18.82 4.81 17.88
CA VAL A 143 19.80 5.84 17.49
C VAL A 143 20.34 6.69 18.65
N SER A 144 19.60 6.81 19.74
CA SER A 144 19.98 7.57 20.93
C SER A 144 20.55 6.70 22.06
N THR A 145 20.48 5.37 21.95
CA THR A 145 21.04 4.42 22.92
C THR A 145 22.55 4.33 22.78
N ARG A 146 23.27 4.35 23.91
CA ARG A 146 24.74 4.33 23.98
C ARG A 146 25.26 3.12 24.74
N VAL A 147 26.41 2.62 24.31
CA VAL A 147 27.20 1.59 25.00
C VAL A 147 28.56 2.18 25.35
N MET A 148 28.98 2.00 26.59
CA MET A 148 30.23 2.53 27.11
C MET A 148 30.94 1.47 27.97
N ALA A 149 32.22 1.64 28.23
CA ALA A 149 32.94 0.88 29.24
C ALA A 149 33.38 1.84 30.35
N GLN A 150 33.06 1.49 31.60
CA GLN A 150 33.59 2.21 32.77
C GLN A 150 34.98 1.68 33.11
N GLU A 151 35.70 2.41 33.96
CA GLU A 151 36.96 1.96 34.52
C GLU A 151 36.76 0.63 35.27
N GLN A 152 37.54 -0.37 34.91
CA GLN A 152 37.37 -1.74 35.39
C GLN A 152 38.69 -2.51 35.31
N ASP A 153 38.80 -3.55 36.14
CA ASP A 153 39.92 -4.47 36.14
C ASP A 153 39.68 -5.62 35.15
N LEU A 154 40.47 -5.61 34.06
CA LEU A 154 40.39 -6.61 32.99
C LEU A 154 41.27 -7.84 33.23
N THR A 155 42.01 -7.92 34.34
CA THR A 155 42.89 -9.07 34.64
C THR A 155 42.11 -10.38 34.77
N LYS A 156 40.84 -10.31 35.16
CA LYS A 156 39.91 -11.46 35.23
C LYS A 156 39.39 -11.90 33.86
N GLY A 157 39.70 -11.14 32.79
CA GLY A 157 39.25 -11.40 31.43
C GLY A 157 37.74 -11.15 31.21
N ILE A 158 37.10 -10.34 32.05
CA ILE A 158 35.69 -9.97 31.91
C ILE A 158 35.62 -8.50 31.52
N LEU A 159 35.09 -8.22 30.32
CA LEU A 159 34.79 -6.87 29.85
C LEU A 159 33.31 -6.56 30.08
N THR A 160 33.04 -5.68 31.04
CA THR A 160 31.69 -5.19 31.35
C THR A 160 31.42 -3.89 30.61
N LEU A 161 30.44 -3.93 29.72
CA LEU A 161 29.89 -2.79 29.00
C LEU A 161 28.62 -2.29 29.72
N THR A 162 28.46 -0.99 29.80
CA THR A 162 27.27 -0.34 30.36
C THR A 162 26.42 0.23 29.23
N LEU A 163 25.15 -0.17 29.19
CA LEU A 163 24.12 0.37 28.31
C LEU A 163 23.45 1.58 28.96
N GLN A 164 23.26 2.64 28.19
CA GLN A 164 22.42 3.77 28.52
C GLN A 164 21.36 3.95 27.41
N PRO A 165 20.09 3.61 27.67
CA PRO A 165 19.03 3.77 26.68
C PRO A 165 18.72 5.26 26.48
N GLY A 166 18.49 5.65 25.22
CA GLY A 166 17.93 6.95 24.91
C GLY A 166 16.42 6.89 24.90
N ARG A 167 15.74 7.71 25.70
CA ARG A 167 14.28 7.68 25.86
C ARG A 167 13.61 8.86 25.15
N VAL A 168 12.34 8.68 24.78
CA VAL A 168 11.49 9.76 24.27
C VAL A 168 11.17 10.69 25.44
N GLY A 169 11.55 11.97 25.34
CA GLY A 169 11.22 12.99 26.32
C GLY A 169 9.78 13.45 26.11
N ASP A 170 9.54 14.19 25.04
CA ASP A 170 8.22 14.72 24.68
C ASP A 170 7.98 14.61 23.16
N VAL A 171 6.71 14.51 22.77
CA VAL A 171 6.27 14.45 21.36
C VAL A 171 5.32 15.60 21.11
N ARG A 172 5.74 16.58 20.32
CA ARG A 172 4.98 17.82 20.11
C ARG A 172 5.14 18.37 18.70
N PHE A 173 4.21 19.23 18.31
CA PHE A 173 4.35 20.00 17.07
C PHE A 173 5.41 21.09 17.25
N GLU A 174 6.24 21.30 16.22
CA GLU A 174 7.27 22.36 16.20
C GLU A 174 6.64 23.76 16.14
N LYS A 175 5.50 23.87 15.43
CA LYS A 175 4.70 25.10 15.29
C LYS A 175 3.26 24.83 15.67
N PRO A 176 2.47 25.85 16.06
CA PRO A 176 1.03 25.68 16.22
C PRO A 176 0.40 25.16 14.93
N VAL A 177 -0.42 24.13 15.07
CA VAL A 177 -1.15 23.49 13.95
C VAL A 177 -2.65 23.74 14.10
N SER A 178 -3.40 23.55 13.01
CA SER A 178 -4.85 23.60 13.05
C SER A 178 -5.43 22.51 13.96
N TRP A 179 -6.74 22.56 14.22
CA TRP A 179 -7.45 21.51 14.96
C TRP A 179 -7.31 20.10 14.34
N ARG A 180 -6.82 20.01 13.09
CA ARG A 180 -6.65 18.77 12.33
C ARG A 180 -5.35 18.03 12.61
N GLY A 181 -4.36 18.72 13.17
CA GLY A 181 -3.12 18.10 13.63
C GLY A 181 -3.34 17.26 14.89
N ARG A 182 -3.15 15.94 14.77
CA ARG A 182 -3.20 15.00 15.91
C ARG A 182 -2.01 14.05 15.90
N LEU A 183 -1.38 13.92 17.07
CA LEU A 183 -0.21 13.07 17.28
C LEU A 183 -0.59 11.64 17.69
N TRP A 184 -1.64 11.51 18.51
CA TRP A 184 -1.95 10.28 19.26
C TRP A 184 -2.13 9.03 18.40
N ASN A 185 -2.70 9.17 17.19
CA ASN A 185 -2.94 8.05 16.30
C ASN A 185 -1.86 7.89 15.23
N ALA A 186 -1.02 8.91 15.02
CA ALA A 186 0.08 8.84 14.06
C ALA A 186 1.32 8.22 14.70
N ILE A 187 1.80 8.77 15.82
CA ILE A 187 3.08 8.41 16.42
C ILE A 187 2.88 7.27 17.43
N PRO A 188 3.47 6.07 17.22
CA PRO A 188 3.32 4.93 18.12
C PRO A 188 4.32 4.94 19.30
N VAL A 189 4.64 6.12 19.85
CA VAL A 189 5.51 6.24 21.04
C VAL A 189 4.94 7.21 22.05
N LEU A 190 5.24 6.94 23.32
CA LEU A 190 4.90 7.75 24.46
C LEU A 190 6.17 8.31 25.13
N SER A 191 5.98 9.33 25.97
CA SER A 191 7.05 9.81 26.84
C SER A 191 7.55 8.69 27.76
N GLY A 192 8.87 8.55 27.86
CA GLY A 192 9.54 7.52 28.62
C GLY A 192 9.88 6.25 27.82
N ASP A 193 9.30 6.03 26.65
CA ASP A 193 9.64 4.86 25.82
C ASP A 193 11.11 4.93 25.34
N ILE A 194 11.75 3.78 25.11
CA ILE A 194 13.08 3.75 24.47
C ILE A 194 12.90 4.18 23.02
N LEU A 195 13.61 5.23 22.61
CA LEU A 195 13.48 5.77 21.27
C LEU A 195 14.00 4.78 20.23
N ASN A 196 13.12 4.40 19.31
CA ASN A 196 13.47 3.65 18.12
C ASN A 196 13.07 4.43 16.85
N LEU A 197 14.00 4.52 15.90
CA LEU A 197 13.79 5.16 14.62
C LEU A 197 12.63 4.54 13.82
N ARG A 198 12.34 3.25 14.01
CA ARG A 198 11.23 2.56 13.32
C ARG A 198 9.87 3.09 13.71
N ASP A 199 9.72 3.48 14.98
CA ASP A 199 8.49 4.10 15.45
C ASP A 199 8.32 5.50 14.84
N VAL A 200 9.40 6.25 14.73
CA VAL A 200 9.42 7.59 14.09
C VAL A 200 9.09 7.47 12.60
N GLU A 201 9.68 6.49 11.90
CA GLU A 201 9.36 6.19 10.50
C GLU A 201 7.88 5.85 10.31
N GLN A 202 7.32 5.04 11.20
CA GLN A 202 5.90 4.70 11.16
C GLN A 202 5.01 5.92 11.42
N GLY A 203 5.37 6.77 12.38
CA GLY A 203 4.67 8.02 12.64
C GLY A 203 4.69 8.97 11.44
N LEU A 204 5.86 9.13 10.81
CA LEU A 204 6.02 9.94 9.61
C LEU A 204 5.20 9.39 8.43
N GLU A 205 5.18 8.06 8.26
CA GLU A 205 4.33 7.41 7.27
C GLU A 205 2.84 7.70 7.52
N ASN A 206 2.38 7.62 8.77
CA ASN A 206 1.00 7.90 9.12
C ASN A 206 0.59 9.35 8.81
N PHE A 207 1.47 10.34 9.04
CA PHE A 207 1.21 11.73 8.65
C PHE A 207 1.20 11.93 7.14
N ARG A 208 2.18 11.38 6.42
CA ARG A 208 2.28 11.48 4.95
C ARG A 208 1.23 10.66 4.22
N ARG A 209 0.44 9.89 4.96
CA ARG A 209 -0.70 9.14 4.44
C ARG A 209 -1.83 10.04 3.98
N VAL A 210 -1.87 11.28 4.46
CA VAL A 210 -2.78 12.32 3.98
C VAL A 210 -2.08 13.05 2.83
N PRO A 211 -2.53 12.91 1.56
CA PRO A 211 -1.71 13.35 0.41
C PRO A 211 -1.40 14.84 0.36
N ASN A 212 -2.29 15.71 0.88
CA ASN A 212 -2.05 17.16 0.92
C ASN A 212 -1.45 17.65 2.24
N ALA A 213 -0.97 16.74 3.08
CA ALA A 213 -0.22 17.06 4.29
C ALA A 213 1.26 16.79 4.08
N THR A 214 2.09 17.78 4.39
CA THR A 214 3.54 17.59 4.49
C THR A 214 3.91 17.38 5.94
N ALA A 215 4.78 16.39 6.18
CA ALA A 215 5.27 16.11 7.51
C ALA A 215 6.76 15.78 7.52
N ASP A 216 7.42 16.20 8.60
CA ASP A 216 8.79 15.90 8.97
C ASP A 216 8.88 15.73 10.49
N ILE A 217 9.78 14.87 10.96
CA ILE A 217 10.00 14.65 12.39
C ILE A 217 11.48 14.81 12.70
N LYS A 218 11.80 15.76 13.57
CA LYS A 218 13.17 16.00 14.06
C LYS A 218 13.33 15.39 15.44
N ILE A 219 14.45 14.70 15.64
CA ILE A 219 14.88 14.20 16.95
C ILE A 219 15.84 15.23 17.52
N VAL A 220 15.46 15.89 18.62
CA VAL A 220 16.30 16.89 19.30
C VAL A 220 16.61 16.46 20.73
N PRO A 221 17.71 16.92 21.35
CA PRO A 221 17.96 16.66 22.77
C PRO A 221 16.78 17.11 23.64
N GLY A 222 16.35 16.24 24.57
CA GLY A 222 15.28 16.53 25.52
C GLY A 222 15.76 17.34 26.72
N ARG A 223 14.85 17.64 27.65
CA ARG A 223 15.17 18.43 28.86
C ARG A 223 16.00 17.68 29.89
N HIS A 224 15.92 16.34 29.89
CA HIS A 224 16.61 15.48 30.86
C HIS A 224 17.70 14.68 30.15
N ASP A 225 18.77 14.35 30.87
CA ASP A 225 19.83 13.53 30.32
C ASP A 225 19.31 12.16 29.85
N GLY A 226 19.82 11.71 28.70
CA GLY A 226 19.35 10.47 28.07
C GLY A 226 17.98 10.57 27.41
N THR A 227 17.35 11.75 27.35
CA THR A 227 16.07 11.95 26.65
C THR A 227 16.22 12.69 25.32
N SER A 228 15.30 12.46 24.40
CA SER A 228 15.18 13.15 23.12
C SER A 228 13.73 13.49 22.83
N ASP A 229 13.46 14.73 22.45
CA ASP A 229 12.14 15.19 22.06
C ASP A 229 11.93 14.97 20.54
N LEU A 230 10.71 14.59 20.17
CA LEU A 230 10.27 14.47 18.78
C LEU A 230 9.49 15.73 18.39
N LEU A 231 10.09 16.56 17.55
CA LEU A 231 9.46 17.75 16.99
C LEU A 231 8.83 17.41 15.65
N VAL A 232 7.51 17.45 15.59
CA VAL A 232 6.73 17.18 14.39
C VAL A 232 6.46 18.49 13.67
N ASN A 233 7.03 18.65 12.48
CA ASN A 233 6.64 19.72 11.57
C ASN A 233 5.54 19.18 10.66
N TRP A 234 4.32 19.66 10.83
CA TRP A 234 3.15 19.22 10.08
C TRP A 234 2.43 20.44 9.50
N GLU A 235 2.15 20.40 8.21
CA GLU A 235 1.45 21.46 7.49
C GLU A 235 0.47 20.84 6.50
N GLU A 236 -0.77 21.32 6.51
CA GLU A 236 -1.84 20.90 5.63
C GLU A 236 -2.27 22.06 4.74
N VAL A 237 -2.25 21.86 3.43
CA VAL A 237 -2.52 22.93 2.46
C VAL A 237 -3.99 23.00 2.09
N ARG A 238 -4.56 21.90 1.58
CA ARG A 238 -5.96 21.81 1.13
C ARG A 238 -6.55 20.45 1.48
N PRO A 239 -7.57 20.37 2.35
CA PRO A 239 -8.11 19.10 2.81
C PRO A 239 -9.08 18.43 1.82
N VAL A 240 -9.36 19.05 0.67
CA VAL A 240 -10.35 18.58 -0.31
C VAL A 240 -9.67 18.43 -1.67
N ARG A 241 -9.86 17.28 -2.32
CA ARG A 241 -9.46 17.04 -3.71
C ARG A 241 -10.67 16.64 -4.53
N LEU A 242 -10.78 17.24 -5.72
CA LEU A 242 -11.74 16.86 -6.75
C LEU A 242 -10.95 16.35 -7.96
N SER A 243 -11.25 15.13 -8.39
CA SER A 243 -10.68 14.51 -9.58
C SER A 243 -11.80 14.19 -10.57
N LEU A 244 -11.58 14.53 -11.83
CA LEU A 244 -12.47 14.17 -12.94
C LEU A 244 -11.73 13.19 -13.85
N GLY A 245 -12.38 12.09 -14.21
CA GLY A 245 -11.82 11.05 -15.06
C GLY A 245 -12.72 10.75 -16.25
N LEU A 246 -12.11 10.32 -17.34
CA LEU A 246 -12.78 9.77 -18.51
C LEU A 246 -11.86 8.72 -19.11
N ASP A 247 -12.37 7.52 -19.32
CA ASP A 247 -11.61 6.40 -19.87
C ASP A 247 -12.44 5.57 -20.85
N ASP A 248 -11.84 4.54 -21.44
CA ASP A 248 -12.48 3.58 -22.34
C ASP A 248 -12.49 2.15 -21.79
N SER A 249 -12.45 2.00 -20.45
CA SER A 249 -12.44 0.71 -19.73
C SER A 249 -13.79 0.01 -19.69
N GLY A 250 -14.84 0.65 -20.21
CA GLY A 250 -16.18 0.12 -20.30
C GLY A 250 -16.33 -0.95 -21.40
N SER A 251 -17.52 -1.53 -21.51
CA SER A 251 -17.80 -2.55 -22.54
C SER A 251 -18.69 -1.99 -23.64
N GLU A 252 -18.62 -2.57 -24.85
CA GLU A 252 -19.50 -2.15 -25.93
C GLU A 252 -20.98 -2.38 -25.61
N SER A 253 -21.29 -3.40 -24.82
CA SER A 253 -22.67 -3.79 -24.52
C SER A 253 -23.24 -3.11 -23.27
N THR A 254 -22.42 -2.55 -22.39
CA THR A 254 -22.83 -1.88 -21.14
C THR A 254 -22.35 -0.43 -21.03
N GLY A 255 -21.70 0.11 -22.06
CA GLY A 255 -21.19 1.47 -22.11
C GLY A 255 -19.66 1.51 -22.10
N ARG A 256 -19.07 1.99 -23.20
CA ARG A 256 -17.61 1.96 -23.46
C ARG A 256 -16.83 3.04 -22.72
N TYR A 257 -17.43 4.21 -22.50
CA TYR A 257 -16.74 5.40 -22.03
C TYR A 257 -17.30 5.89 -20.70
N PRO A 258 -16.88 5.28 -19.57
CA PRO A 258 -17.25 5.77 -18.26
C PRO A 258 -16.49 7.06 -17.94
N GLY A 259 -17.22 8.05 -17.44
CA GLY A 259 -16.68 9.25 -16.82
C GLY A 259 -16.88 9.20 -15.32
N SER A 260 -15.85 9.59 -14.57
CA SER A 260 -15.80 9.50 -13.12
C SER A 260 -15.58 10.85 -12.47
N VAL A 261 -16.15 11.01 -11.28
CA VAL A 261 -15.94 12.15 -10.38
C VAL A 261 -15.58 11.59 -9.03
N THR A 262 -14.36 11.87 -8.57
CA THR A 262 -13.87 11.50 -7.24
C THR A 262 -13.74 12.74 -6.37
N LEU A 263 -14.39 12.72 -5.20
CA LEU A 263 -14.19 13.69 -4.13
C LEU A 263 -13.43 13.02 -2.99
N ALA A 264 -12.22 13.48 -2.70
CA ALA A 264 -11.45 13.02 -1.54
C ALA A 264 -11.40 14.11 -0.47
N LEU A 265 -11.68 13.71 0.77
CA LEU A 265 -11.55 14.51 1.97
C LEU A 265 -10.40 13.92 2.79
N ASP A 266 -9.35 14.70 2.90
CA ASP A 266 -8.26 14.44 3.82
C ASP A 266 -8.73 14.72 5.23
N ALA A 267 -8.25 13.93 6.21
CA ALA A 267 -8.51 14.03 7.65
C ALA A 267 -9.89 14.59 8.05
N PRO A 268 -11.03 14.07 7.56
CA PRO A 268 -12.35 14.65 7.83
C PRO A 268 -12.67 14.69 9.33
N PHE A 269 -12.17 13.73 10.11
CA PHE A 269 -12.34 13.69 11.57
C PHE A 269 -11.12 14.19 12.35
N ALA A 270 -10.13 14.79 11.68
CA ALA A 270 -8.87 15.23 12.30
C ALA A 270 -8.08 14.09 12.95
N GLN A 271 -8.07 12.90 12.35
CA GLN A 271 -7.37 11.74 12.92
C GLN A 271 -6.46 11.08 11.88
N ASN A 272 -5.75 11.89 11.09
CA ASN A 272 -4.89 11.40 9.99
C ASN A 272 -5.60 10.37 9.09
N ASP A 273 -6.93 10.52 8.99
CA ASP A 273 -7.86 9.68 8.28
C ASP A 273 -8.00 10.14 6.83
N LEU A 274 -8.50 9.26 5.97
CA LEU A 274 -8.72 9.56 4.56
C LEU A 274 -10.09 9.03 4.16
N PHE A 275 -10.88 9.89 3.54
CA PHE A 275 -12.16 9.52 2.94
C PHE A 275 -12.15 9.88 1.46
N TYR A 276 -12.70 9.02 0.61
CA TYR A 276 -13.06 9.42 -0.73
C TYR A 276 -14.35 8.76 -1.20
N ALA A 277 -15.08 9.48 -2.02
CA ALA A 277 -16.27 9.03 -2.72
C ALA A 277 -16.05 9.18 -4.22
N ASN A 278 -16.42 8.17 -4.99
CA ASN A 278 -16.34 8.18 -6.44
C ASN A 278 -17.70 7.81 -7.04
N VAL A 279 -18.11 8.57 -8.05
CA VAL A 279 -19.26 8.25 -8.89
C VAL A 279 -18.76 8.11 -10.31
N SER A 280 -19.06 6.97 -10.95
CA SER A 280 -18.75 6.75 -12.36
C SER A 280 -20.02 6.40 -13.12
N LYS A 281 -20.14 6.88 -14.35
CA LYS A 281 -21.23 6.51 -15.26
C LYS A 281 -20.81 6.66 -16.71
N GLU A 282 -21.50 5.97 -17.59
CA GLU A 282 -21.46 6.22 -19.04
C GLU A 282 -21.87 7.69 -19.36
N VAL A 283 -21.13 8.37 -20.24
CA VAL A 283 -21.29 9.82 -20.50
C VAL A 283 -21.69 10.18 -21.94
N PHE A 284 -21.39 9.35 -22.94
CA PHE A 284 -21.47 9.76 -24.35
C PHE A 284 -22.65 9.16 -25.13
N ARG A 285 -23.27 8.09 -24.64
CA ARG A 285 -24.36 7.37 -25.31
C ARG A 285 -25.50 7.13 -24.34
N GLN A 286 -26.44 8.07 -24.30
CA GLN A 286 -27.77 7.77 -23.78
C GLN A 286 -28.44 6.78 -24.73
N GLY A 287 -28.72 5.57 -24.27
CA GLY A 287 -29.15 4.51 -25.16
C GLY A 287 -29.63 3.24 -24.45
N PRO A 288 -29.74 2.13 -25.20
CA PRO A 288 -30.26 0.85 -24.68
C PRO A 288 -29.33 0.14 -23.68
N PHE A 289 -28.20 0.75 -23.32
CA PHE A 289 -27.20 0.19 -22.44
C PHE A 289 -26.58 1.29 -21.57
N GLY A 290 -26.03 0.89 -20.42
CA GLY A 290 -25.30 1.81 -19.56
C GLY A 290 -24.81 1.15 -18.29
N ASN A 291 -23.84 1.79 -17.67
CA ASN A 291 -23.27 1.39 -16.39
C ASN A 291 -23.17 2.58 -15.44
N ARG A 292 -23.20 2.27 -14.15
CA ARG A 292 -23.05 3.24 -13.07
C ARG A 292 -22.43 2.57 -11.86
N SER A 293 -21.43 3.23 -11.27
CA SER A 293 -20.79 2.80 -10.04
C SER A 293 -20.74 3.91 -8.99
N HIS A 294 -20.84 3.50 -7.74
CA HIS A 294 -20.64 4.32 -6.56
C HIS A 294 -19.63 3.63 -5.65
N THR A 295 -18.53 4.30 -5.34
CA THR A 295 -17.51 3.76 -4.43
C THR A 295 -17.31 4.72 -3.28
N LEU A 296 -17.34 4.20 -2.05
CA LEU A 296 -16.98 4.92 -0.83
C LEU A 296 -15.79 4.20 -0.20
N ASN A 297 -14.82 4.97 0.29
CA ASN A 297 -13.67 4.43 0.98
C ASN A 297 -13.33 5.30 2.19
N TYR A 298 -13.01 4.65 3.30
CA TYR A 298 -12.56 5.29 4.51
C TYR A 298 -11.36 4.53 5.08
N PHE A 299 -10.31 5.25 5.46
CA PHE A 299 -9.11 4.71 6.09
C PHE A 299 -8.77 5.48 7.36
N PHE A 300 -8.35 4.75 8.40
CA PHE A 300 -7.97 5.30 9.69
C PHE A 300 -6.73 4.59 10.27
N PRO A 301 -5.59 5.29 10.48
CA PRO A 301 -4.39 4.74 11.09
C PRO A 301 -4.35 4.92 12.61
N VAL A 302 -3.81 3.92 13.33
CA VAL A 302 -3.51 4.00 14.76
C VAL A 302 -2.15 3.34 15.03
N GLY A 303 -1.08 4.14 15.03
CA GLY A 303 0.29 3.69 15.25
C GLY A 303 0.69 2.63 14.22
N TYR A 304 0.83 1.38 14.68
CA TYR A 304 1.17 0.22 13.84
C TYR A 304 -0.04 -0.45 13.16
N TRP A 305 -1.26 0.01 13.46
CA TRP A 305 -2.50 -0.53 12.93
C TRP A 305 -3.11 0.38 11.86
N GLY A 306 -3.85 -0.22 10.94
CA GLY A 306 -4.65 0.48 9.94
C GLY A 306 -5.99 -0.20 9.75
N PHE A 307 -7.05 0.61 9.68
CA PHE A 307 -8.42 0.18 9.48
C PHE A 307 -8.94 0.77 8.18
N ALA A 308 -9.56 -0.05 7.33
CA ALA A 308 -10.17 0.39 6.10
C ALA A 308 -11.58 -0.18 5.96
N ALA A 309 -12.49 0.66 5.49
CA ALA A 309 -13.83 0.28 5.10
C ALA A 309 -14.06 0.75 3.66
N ASN A 310 -14.57 -0.14 2.82
CA ASN A 310 -14.90 0.14 1.44
C ASN A 310 -16.31 -0.37 1.14
N TYR A 311 -17.09 0.46 0.46
CA TYR A 311 -18.40 0.11 -0.05
C TYR A 311 -18.43 0.41 -1.54
N ASN A 312 -18.94 -0.52 -2.32
CA ASN A 312 -19.17 -0.33 -3.73
C ASN A 312 -20.57 -0.80 -4.13
N ASP A 313 -21.27 0.01 -4.91
CA ASP A 313 -22.51 -0.34 -5.59
C ASP A 313 -22.30 -0.18 -7.09
N TYR A 314 -22.75 -1.18 -7.85
CA TYR A 314 -22.59 -1.23 -9.28
C TYR A 314 -23.88 -1.69 -9.96
N THR A 315 -24.28 -0.98 -11.00
CA THR A 315 -25.43 -1.33 -11.82
C THR A 315 -25.07 -1.25 -13.29
N TYR A 316 -25.59 -2.18 -14.07
CA TYR A 316 -25.47 -2.15 -15.52
C TYR A 316 -26.75 -2.65 -16.17
N HIS A 317 -26.98 -2.24 -17.41
CA HIS A 317 -28.05 -2.75 -18.24
C HIS A 317 -27.66 -2.74 -19.72
N GLN A 318 -28.31 -3.61 -20.49
CA GLN A 318 -28.18 -3.73 -21.93
C GLN A 318 -29.47 -4.28 -22.52
N ASN A 319 -29.89 -3.76 -23.67
CA ASN A 319 -30.98 -4.35 -24.42
C ASN A 319 -30.43 -5.37 -25.42
N ILE A 320 -31.03 -6.56 -25.40
CA ILE A 320 -30.71 -7.69 -26.27
C ILE A 320 -31.88 -7.83 -27.24
N PRO A 321 -31.68 -7.67 -28.55
CA PRO A 321 -32.70 -7.94 -29.54
C PRO A 321 -33.10 -9.41 -29.51
N ASN A 322 -34.40 -9.70 -29.39
CA ASN A 322 -34.98 -11.04 -29.53
C ASN A 322 -35.94 -11.07 -30.74
N ALA A 323 -36.35 -12.26 -31.19
CA ALA A 323 -37.07 -12.46 -32.44
C ALA A 323 -38.32 -11.58 -32.64
N SER A 324 -39.02 -11.21 -31.57
CA SER A 324 -40.24 -10.37 -31.61
C SER A 324 -40.27 -9.23 -30.60
N GLU A 325 -39.26 -9.11 -29.73
CA GLU A 325 -39.22 -8.13 -28.64
C GLU A 325 -37.79 -7.74 -28.27
N VAL A 326 -37.64 -6.63 -27.55
CA VAL A 326 -36.34 -6.18 -27.05
C VAL A 326 -36.29 -6.53 -25.56
N LEU A 327 -35.40 -7.44 -25.18
CA LEU A 327 -35.21 -7.85 -23.80
C LEU A 327 -34.20 -6.95 -23.11
N ARG A 328 -34.54 -6.36 -21.97
CA ARG A 328 -33.60 -5.59 -21.14
C ARG A 328 -32.95 -6.51 -20.12
N TYR A 329 -31.67 -6.80 -20.30
CA TYR A 329 -30.85 -7.48 -19.30
C TYR A 329 -30.21 -6.45 -18.37
N SER A 330 -30.32 -6.65 -17.05
CA SER A 330 -29.70 -5.77 -16.05
C SER A 330 -29.08 -6.58 -14.92
N GLY A 331 -28.00 -6.06 -14.36
CA GLY A 331 -27.39 -6.63 -13.16
C GLY A 331 -27.08 -5.55 -12.14
N LYS A 332 -27.18 -5.92 -10.88
CA LYS A 332 -26.82 -5.09 -9.73
C LYS A 332 -25.89 -5.89 -8.82
N SER A 333 -24.81 -5.25 -8.36
CA SER A 333 -23.93 -5.83 -7.35
C SER A 333 -23.52 -4.80 -6.32
N ASP A 334 -23.60 -5.20 -5.05
CA ASP A 334 -23.06 -4.45 -3.92
C ASP A 334 -21.96 -5.26 -3.22
N ASN A 335 -20.97 -4.54 -2.70
CA ASN A 335 -19.84 -5.12 -1.99
C ASN A 335 -19.44 -4.22 -0.82
N ILE A 336 -19.37 -4.80 0.38
CA ILE A 336 -18.80 -4.17 1.57
C ILE A 336 -17.55 -4.94 1.94
N GLN A 337 -16.44 -4.23 2.11
CA GLN A 337 -15.16 -4.78 2.54
C GLN A 337 -14.65 -4.03 3.77
N LEU A 338 -14.28 -4.80 4.80
CA LEU A 338 -13.58 -4.31 5.98
C LEU A 338 -12.18 -4.93 6.00
N LYS A 339 -11.16 -4.10 6.25
CA LYS A 339 -9.76 -4.52 6.31
C LYS A 339 -9.11 -4.00 7.58
N VAL A 340 -8.43 -4.90 8.29
CA VAL A 340 -7.54 -4.58 9.41
C VAL A 340 -6.13 -4.96 9.00
N SER A 341 -5.18 -4.06 9.19
CA SER A 341 -3.76 -4.30 8.90
C SER A 341 -2.89 -3.96 10.10
N ARG A 342 -1.83 -4.75 10.33
CA ARG A 342 -0.82 -4.49 11.36
C ARG A 342 0.58 -4.66 10.79
N LEU A 343 1.43 -3.64 10.95
CA LEU A 343 2.86 -3.77 10.67
C LEU A 343 3.52 -4.60 11.78
N LEU A 344 4.09 -5.75 11.41
CA LEU A 344 4.71 -6.70 12.34
C LEU A 344 6.22 -6.46 12.47
N TYR A 345 6.87 -6.07 11.38
CA TYR A 345 8.30 -5.89 11.34
C TYR A 345 8.71 -4.85 10.30
N ARG A 346 9.70 -4.02 10.64
CA ARG A 346 10.34 -3.07 9.74
C ARG A 346 11.83 -2.93 10.05
N ASP A 347 12.62 -2.81 9.00
CA ASP A 347 13.98 -2.29 9.04
C ASP A 347 14.24 -1.33 7.87
N GLN A 348 15.51 -1.14 7.48
CA GLN A 348 15.88 -0.21 6.40
C GLN A 348 15.46 -0.71 5.00
N SER A 349 15.30 -2.02 4.82
CA SER A 349 15.07 -2.67 3.51
C SER A 349 13.78 -3.49 3.45
N HIS A 350 13.21 -3.87 4.58
CA HIS A 350 12.09 -4.80 4.68
C HIS A 350 10.94 -4.24 5.52
N LYS A 351 9.71 -4.54 5.11
CA LYS A 351 8.47 -4.22 5.81
C LYS A 351 7.53 -5.42 5.71
N ILE A 352 7.07 -5.95 6.84
CA ILE A 352 6.17 -7.11 6.90
C ILE A 352 4.86 -6.66 7.53
N THR A 353 3.78 -6.68 6.75
CA THR A 353 2.43 -6.27 7.21
C THR A 353 1.47 -7.44 7.11
N LEU A 354 0.79 -7.73 8.22
CA LEU A 354 -0.31 -8.70 8.25
C LEU A 354 -1.62 -7.98 7.90
N ASN A 355 -2.42 -8.57 7.03
CA ASN A 355 -3.72 -8.03 6.62
C ASN A 355 -4.81 -9.08 6.84
N LEU A 356 -5.89 -8.69 7.50
CA LEU A 356 -7.12 -9.46 7.62
C LEU A 356 -8.23 -8.70 6.89
N ARG A 357 -9.00 -9.41 6.06
CA ARG A 357 -10.07 -8.83 5.24
C ARG A 357 -11.34 -9.66 5.41
N GLY A 358 -12.43 -8.99 5.75
CA GLY A 358 -13.79 -9.52 5.65
C GLY A 358 -14.53 -8.82 4.52
N TYR A 359 -15.35 -9.54 3.76
CA TYR A 359 -16.18 -8.94 2.72
C TYR A 359 -17.54 -9.62 2.65
N ARG A 360 -18.54 -8.85 2.21
CA ARG A 360 -19.86 -9.34 1.85
C ARG A 360 -20.18 -8.79 0.46
N LYS A 361 -20.50 -9.70 -0.46
CA LYS A 361 -20.95 -9.36 -1.80
C LYS A 361 -22.35 -9.89 -2.01
N HIS A 362 -23.20 -9.08 -2.62
CA HIS A 362 -24.50 -9.49 -3.12
C HIS A 362 -24.64 -9.07 -4.59
N SER A 363 -25.30 -9.90 -5.38
CA SER A 363 -25.45 -9.70 -6.82
C SER A 363 -26.76 -10.29 -7.28
N THR A 364 -27.50 -9.55 -8.09
CA THR A 364 -28.75 -10.00 -8.72
C THR A 364 -28.73 -9.63 -10.19
N ASN A 365 -29.34 -10.47 -11.01
CA ASN A 365 -29.49 -10.27 -12.45
C ASN A 365 -30.98 -10.39 -12.80
N ALA A 366 -31.45 -9.57 -13.73
CA ALA A 366 -32.83 -9.53 -14.14
C ALA A 366 -32.96 -9.38 -15.67
N VAL A 367 -34.04 -9.93 -16.23
CA VAL A 367 -34.48 -9.70 -17.61
C VAL A 367 -35.87 -9.09 -17.57
N ASN A 368 -36.06 -7.92 -18.20
CA ASN A 368 -37.31 -7.17 -18.17
C ASN A 368 -37.86 -6.98 -16.75
N ASP A 369 -36.98 -6.63 -15.80
CA ASP A 369 -37.28 -6.44 -14.38
C ASP A 369 -37.78 -7.70 -13.65
N ILE A 370 -37.58 -8.88 -14.24
CA ILE A 370 -37.82 -10.20 -13.62
C ILE A 370 -36.47 -10.78 -13.22
N ASP A 371 -36.28 -11.01 -11.92
CA ASP A 371 -35.05 -11.60 -11.39
C ASP A 371 -34.82 -13.01 -11.95
N ILE A 372 -33.59 -13.26 -12.38
CA ILE A 372 -33.12 -14.58 -12.78
C ILE A 372 -32.54 -15.23 -11.53
N ASP A 373 -33.26 -16.21 -10.98
CA ASP A 373 -32.70 -17.07 -9.94
C ASP A 373 -31.48 -17.81 -10.50
N GLN A 374 -30.34 -17.66 -9.83
CA GLN A 374 -29.15 -18.44 -10.16
C GLN A 374 -29.45 -19.92 -9.87
N GLN A 375 -29.71 -20.70 -10.92
CA GLN A 375 -29.73 -22.16 -10.81
C GLN A 375 -28.29 -22.60 -10.50
N TYR A 376 -28.09 -23.15 -9.31
CA TYR A 376 -26.81 -23.65 -8.79
C TYR A 376 -26.31 -24.90 -9.50
#